data_AF-A0A127B7W7-F1
#
_entry.id   AF-A0A127B7W7-F1
#
_cell.length_a   1.000
_cell.length_b   1.000
_cell.length_c   1.000
_cell.angle_alpha   90.00
_cell.angle_beta   90.00
_cell.angle_gamma   90.00
#
_symmetry.space_group_name_H-M   'P 1'
#
loop_
_entity.id
_entity.type
_entity.pdbx_description
1 polymer ?
#
loop_
_entity_poly.entity_id
_entity_poly.type
_entity_poly.pdbx_seq_one_letter_code
_entity_poly.pdbx_strand_id
1 'polypeptide(L)'
;MNTSASDSLFPEFTAPTPAQWEEKISKDLKGIAPQELHWQSYEGIDVAPFYTKENLPQGLQYQTQPGEFPFLRSPKTGTNTWLNLQAIRVTGKGHEAVDKAADALTRGADGIHFIIENGVDFDVDYLVQHLSLGDVPVSYTVSSDAATFLHHLVTGLYRKGISLNQLNGFLKCAPILSSESYRQLDMEHAKHLLEQTLDAPNFYALTINGAHFSNKGATLVQEIAITLAIAVCYTNGLTNEILPVERLFRDMQFHLSVGTNYFFEIAKFRAVRLLWSKVVEAYKAPVESAGHLRIHASTSRWHQATLDPHTNLLRHTTELMSAIMGGVDSVEVEPFDSTYKEPNAFSERIARNISIILKEEAYLHQAIDPAAGSYYIEYLTQEIAEKAWALFQEIEGLGGFMAASNSGFIQDLIKEASNQKFKNIASGKEVILGTNKYPNTNEKHDYNPEALMQSRDFDNTRAAYPYEVMRLATEMHLRKKQRRPLAVVVHMGPAIQEHIHASFAREFFTCSGFTTQVVKVNTVNEALASVKPLDAQVIVMATPEQAFSDFADEFARGMRDQHKQGPALILADDPLHLKDELRANGFDEFLFQGCDTKEIITRIQERLGA
;
A
#
# COMPACT_ATOMS: atom_id res chain seq x y z
N MET A 1 -13.85 40.06 16.43
CA MET A 1 -15.00 40.06 17.35
C MET A 1 -14.57 39.30 18.60
N ASN A 2 -14.65 39.95 19.76
CA ASN A 2 -14.39 39.33 21.06
C ASN A 2 -15.37 38.17 21.26
N THR A 3 -14.88 36.94 21.33
CA THR A 3 -15.66 35.80 21.82
C THR A 3 -15.76 35.93 23.33
N SER A 4 -16.81 36.59 23.81
CA SER A 4 -17.26 36.46 25.19
C SER A 4 -17.53 34.98 25.48
N ALA A 5 -17.24 34.55 26.71
CA ALA A 5 -17.53 33.22 27.23
C ALA A 5 -19.04 32.91 27.38
N SER A 6 -19.90 33.43 26.47
CA SER A 6 -21.36 33.44 26.61
C SER A 6 -22.09 32.36 25.82
N ASP A 7 -21.44 31.64 24.90
CA ASP A 7 -22.16 30.74 23.99
C ASP A 7 -21.69 29.29 24.19
N SER A 8 -21.71 28.79 25.43
CA SER A 8 -21.67 27.34 25.65
C SER A 8 -22.96 26.75 25.07
N LEU A 9 -22.85 25.73 24.21
CA LEU A 9 -24.02 25.01 23.69
C LEU A 9 -24.78 24.25 24.79
N PHE A 10 -24.10 23.98 25.91
CA PHE A 10 -24.57 23.16 27.02
C PHE A 10 -24.13 23.76 28.37
N PRO A 11 -24.58 24.98 28.72
CA PRO A 11 -24.12 25.70 29.92
C PRO A 11 -24.50 24.99 31.23
N GLU A 12 -25.53 24.15 31.21
CA GLU A 12 -25.97 23.33 32.34
C GLU A 12 -25.07 22.10 32.61
N PHE A 13 -24.12 21.80 31.72
CA PHE A 13 -23.19 20.68 31.87
C PHE A 13 -21.74 21.15 32.04
N THR A 14 -21.02 20.52 32.98
CA THR A 14 -19.56 20.61 33.03
C THR A 14 -18.95 19.77 31.94
N ALA A 15 -17.99 20.31 31.17
CA ALA A 15 -17.24 19.54 30.18
C ALA A 15 -16.57 18.33 30.86
N PRO A 16 -16.78 17.09 30.36
CA PRO A 16 -16.19 15.91 30.97
C PRO A 16 -14.66 15.93 30.83
N THR A 17 -13.96 15.52 31.88
CA THR A 17 -12.49 15.38 31.85
C THR A 17 -12.08 14.06 31.18
N PRO A 18 -10.83 13.94 30.70
CA PRO A 18 -10.31 12.66 30.19
C PRO A 18 -10.46 11.51 31.19
N ALA A 19 -10.17 11.75 32.47
CA ALA A 19 -10.32 10.76 33.53
C ALA A 19 -11.77 10.26 33.71
N GLN A 20 -12.76 11.15 33.56
CA GLN A 20 -14.18 10.76 33.61
C GLN A 20 -14.57 9.88 32.42
N TRP A 21 -13.97 10.13 31.25
CA TRP A 21 -14.13 9.27 30.07
C TRP A 21 -13.49 7.89 30.27
N GLU A 22 -12.28 7.83 30.82
CA GLU A 22 -11.61 6.56 31.13
C GLU A 22 -12.38 5.73 32.16
N GLU A 23 -12.91 6.35 33.21
CA GLU A 23 -13.76 5.68 34.20
C GLU A 23 -15.01 5.09 33.54
N LYS A 24 -15.63 5.84 32.64
CA LYS A 24 -16.81 5.40 31.89
C LYS A 24 -16.47 4.22 30.97
N ILE A 25 -15.36 4.29 30.22
CA ILE A 25 -14.87 3.19 29.37
C ILE A 25 -14.62 1.95 30.23
N SER A 26 -13.90 2.07 31.34
CA SER A 26 -13.58 0.97 32.26
C SER A 26 -14.86 0.29 32.78
N LYS A 27 -15.87 1.08 33.10
CA LYS A 27 -17.18 0.60 33.53
C LYS A 27 -17.91 -0.17 32.42
N ASP A 28 -17.89 0.35 31.18
CA ASP A 28 -18.55 -0.27 30.03
C ASP A 28 -17.83 -1.56 29.59
N LEU A 29 -16.52 -1.62 29.79
CA LEU A 29 -15.67 -2.78 29.61
C LEU A 29 -15.77 -3.82 30.76
N LYS A 30 -16.64 -3.59 31.75
CA LYS A 30 -16.87 -4.50 32.89
C LYS A 30 -15.58 -4.86 33.67
N GLY A 31 -14.66 -3.90 33.80
CA GLY A 31 -13.42 -4.05 34.55
C GLY A 31 -12.20 -4.45 33.71
N ILE A 32 -12.33 -4.62 32.39
CA ILE A 32 -11.18 -4.70 31.49
C ILE A 32 -10.53 -3.31 31.40
N ALA A 33 -9.20 -3.26 31.45
CA ALA A 33 -8.45 -2.02 31.43
C ALA A 33 -8.61 -1.31 30.07
N PRO A 34 -8.88 0.01 30.01
CA PRO A 34 -8.99 0.74 28.75
C PRO A 34 -7.77 0.61 27.83
N GLN A 35 -6.58 0.36 28.40
CA GLN A 35 -5.34 0.13 27.67
C GLN A 35 -5.41 -1.10 26.75
N GLU A 36 -6.29 -2.07 27.02
CA GLU A 36 -6.48 -3.23 26.13
C GLU A 36 -7.18 -2.88 24.82
N LEU A 37 -7.83 -1.71 24.74
CA LEU A 37 -8.41 -1.19 23.50
C LEU A 37 -7.38 -0.50 22.60
N HIS A 38 -6.15 -0.32 23.08
CA HIS A 38 -5.13 0.33 22.30
C HIS A 38 -4.74 -0.51 21.09
N TRP A 39 -4.62 0.15 19.95
CA TRP A 39 -4.18 -0.48 18.72
C TRP A 39 -2.71 -0.18 18.46
N GLN A 40 -1.88 -1.23 18.46
CA GLN A 40 -0.49 -1.16 18.03
C GLN A 40 -0.42 -1.15 16.50
N SER A 41 -0.06 -0.01 15.94
CA SER A 41 0.14 0.16 14.49
C SER A 41 1.49 -0.40 14.02
N TYR A 42 1.65 -0.60 12.70
CA TYR A 42 2.93 -1.03 12.12
C TYR A 42 4.01 0.04 12.22
N GLU A 43 3.59 1.29 12.36
CA GLU A 43 4.43 2.47 12.53
C GLU A 43 5.04 2.54 13.94
N GLY A 44 4.68 1.62 14.85
CA GLY A 44 5.11 1.66 16.25
C GLY A 44 4.43 2.77 17.05
N ILE A 45 3.24 3.19 16.62
CA ILE A 45 2.37 4.16 17.30
C ILE A 45 1.32 3.39 18.10
N ASP A 46 1.19 3.75 19.38
CA ASP A 46 0.16 3.28 20.29
C ASP A 46 -1.11 4.13 20.14
N VAL A 47 -2.11 3.60 19.44
CA VAL A 47 -3.33 4.35 19.12
C VAL A 47 -4.38 4.13 20.20
N ALA A 48 -4.67 5.19 20.95
CA ALA A 48 -5.69 5.19 21.99
C ALA A 48 -7.12 5.23 21.39
N PRO A 49 -8.13 4.72 22.11
CA PRO A 49 -9.52 4.70 21.62
C PRO A 49 -10.19 6.08 21.58
N PHE A 50 -9.62 7.09 22.25
CA PHE A 50 -10.11 8.47 22.21
C PHE A 50 -8.96 9.46 22.38
N TYR A 51 -9.17 10.68 21.90
CA TYR A 51 -8.22 11.79 21.99
C TYR A 51 -8.95 13.06 22.44
N THR A 52 -8.27 13.89 23.21
CA THR A 52 -8.79 15.14 23.77
C THR A 52 -7.84 16.29 23.46
N LYS A 53 -8.22 17.51 23.86
CA LYS A 53 -7.38 18.70 23.69
C LYS A 53 -5.98 18.56 24.31
N GLU A 54 -5.85 17.76 25.38
CA GLU A 54 -4.57 17.51 26.05
C GLU A 54 -3.59 16.70 25.19
N ASN A 55 -4.11 15.96 24.20
CA ASN A 55 -3.30 15.18 23.26
C ASN A 55 -2.82 16.01 22.05
N LEU A 56 -3.24 17.27 21.92
CA LEU A 56 -2.74 18.13 20.86
C LEU A 56 -1.23 18.35 21.05
N PRO A 57 -0.43 18.15 19.99
CA PRO A 57 1.00 18.40 20.06
C PRO A 57 1.30 19.84 20.46
N GLN A 58 2.31 20.01 21.31
CA GLN A 58 2.79 21.32 21.71
C GLN A 58 3.81 21.82 20.69
N GLY A 59 3.44 22.81 19.88
CA GLY A 59 4.36 23.40 18.91
C GLY A 59 3.73 24.52 18.09
N LEU A 60 4.52 25.55 17.76
CA LEU A 60 4.05 26.68 16.94
C LEU A 60 3.62 26.24 15.54
N GLN A 61 4.19 25.15 15.01
CA GLN A 61 3.83 24.60 13.71
C GLN A 61 2.34 24.24 13.59
N TYR A 62 1.69 23.85 14.70
CA TYR A 62 0.27 23.50 14.75
C TYR A 62 -0.66 24.71 14.87
N GLN A 63 -0.11 25.91 14.99
CA GLN A 63 -0.86 27.17 15.05
C GLN A 63 -0.84 27.92 13.71
N THR A 64 -0.15 27.37 12.71
CA THR A 64 0.05 28.00 11.40
C THR A 64 -1.19 27.93 10.51
N GLN A 65 -1.34 28.94 9.65
CA GLN A 65 -2.36 28.96 8.61
C GLN A 65 -1.83 28.32 7.31
N PRO A 66 -2.72 27.91 6.39
CA PRO A 66 -2.32 27.55 5.03
C PRO A 66 -1.51 28.66 4.37
N GLY A 67 -0.40 28.30 3.71
CA GLY A 67 0.55 29.24 3.10
C GLY A 67 1.62 29.78 4.05
N GLU A 68 1.62 29.39 5.33
CA GLU A 68 2.65 29.79 6.29
C GLU A 68 3.63 28.65 6.56
N PHE A 69 4.92 28.98 6.71
CA PHE A 69 5.95 28.03 7.12
C PHE A 69 5.62 27.43 8.50
N PRO A 70 5.73 26.09 8.71
CA PRO A 70 6.42 25.07 7.90
C PRO A 70 5.54 24.39 6.84
N PHE A 71 4.44 25.03 6.44
CA PHE A 71 3.48 24.55 5.45
C PHE A 71 2.76 23.25 5.86
N LEU A 72 2.70 22.94 7.16
CA LEU A 72 2.08 21.73 7.72
C LEU A 72 0.70 21.47 7.09
N ARG A 73 -0.14 22.51 7.02
CA ARG A 73 -1.50 22.44 6.49
C ARG A 73 -1.51 22.36 4.97
N SER A 74 -0.79 23.28 4.31
CA SER A 74 -0.56 23.32 2.85
C SER A 74 0.28 24.55 2.50
N PRO A 75 1.08 24.53 1.42
CA PRO A 75 1.61 25.76 0.82
C PRO A 75 0.56 26.57 0.04
N LYS A 76 -0.59 25.97 -0.29
CA LYS A 76 -1.66 26.62 -1.06
C LYS A 76 -2.41 27.62 -0.19
N THR A 77 -2.94 28.68 -0.82
CA THR A 77 -3.87 29.63 -0.21
C THR A 77 -5.18 29.65 -1.02
N GLY A 78 -6.32 29.78 -0.35
CA GLY A 78 -7.65 29.73 -0.98
C GLY A 78 -8.29 28.33 -0.92
N THR A 79 -8.24 27.58 -2.03
CA THR A 79 -8.93 26.29 -2.19
C THR A 79 -7.96 25.11 -2.20
N ASN A 80 -8.45 23.91 -1.88
CA ASN A 80 -7.70 22.66 -1.95
C ASN A 80 -7.75 22.10 -3.37
N THR A 81 -7.04 22.72 -4.31
CA THR A 81 -6.98 22.25 -5.70
C THR A 81 -5.96 21.13 -5.85
N TRP A 82 -6.28 20.12 -6.65
CA TRP A 82 -5.36 19.06 -7.06
C TRP A 82 -5.58 18.73 -8.55
N LEU A 83 -4.56 18.13 -9.16
CA LEU A 83 -4.64 17.60 -10.52
C LEU A 83 -5.04 16.13 -10.51
N ASN A 84 -6.09 15.76 -11.24
CA ASN A 84 -6.47 14.38 -11.54
C ASN A 84 -5.68 13.88 -12.77
N LEU A 85 -4.58 13.17 -12.55
CA LEU A 85 -3.73 12.66 -13.61
C LEU A 85 -4.16 11.24 -14.01
N GLN A 86 -4.41 11.03 -15.30
CA GLN A 86 -4.70 9.69 -15.82
C GLN A 86 -3.41 9.02 -16.31
N ALA A 87 -3.03 7.92 -15.67
CA ALA A 87 -1.95 7.06 -16.13
C ALA A 87 -2.33 6.31 -17.41
N ILE A 88 -1.42 6.30 -18.39
CA ILE A 88 -1.57 5.57 -19.64
C ILE A 88 -0.27 4.82 -19.94
N ARG A 89 -0.35 3.49 -19.95
CA ARG A 89 0.75 2.62 -20.38
C ARG A 89 0.95 2.75 -21.89
N VAL A 90 2.20 2.95 -22.28
CA VAL A 90 2.61 3.14 -23.67
C VAL A 90 3.10 1.81 -24.23
N THR A 91 2.59 1.45 -25.41
CA THR A 91 3.08 0.32 -26.21
C THR A 91 3.59 0.81 -27.56
N GLY A 92 4.61 0.13 -28.09
CA GLY A 92 5.24 0.50 -29.36
C GLY A 92 5.67 1.97 -29.39
N LYS A 93 5.29 2.69 -30.44
CA LYS A 93 5.61 4.12 -30.62
C LYS A 93 4.75 5.08 -29.80
N GLY A 94 3.71 4.58 -29.11
CA GLY A 94 2.86 5.38 -28.25
C GLY A 94 1.74 6.19 -28.92
N HIS A 95 1.50 6.04 -30.23
CA HIS A 95 0.44 6.79 -30.93
C HIS A 95 -0.94 6.53 -30.33
N GLU A 96 -1.31 5.26 -30.11
CA GLU A 96 -2.59 4.90 -29.47
C GLU A 96 -2.71 5.49 -28.06
N ALA A 97 -1.60 5.53 -27.30
CA ALA A 97 -1.57 6.13 -25.97
C ALA A 97 -1.78 7.65 -26.04
N VAL A 98 -1.20 8.33 -27.03
CA VAL A 98 -1.37 9.78 -27.25
C VAL A 98 -2.80 10.10 -27.68
N ASP A 99 -3.41 9.32 -28.57
CA ASP A 99 -4.80 9.51 -28.98
C ASP A 99 -5.76 9.31 -27.80
N LYS A 100 -5.50 8.27 -27.00
CA LYS A 100 -6.23 7.98 -25.77
C LYS A 100 -6.06 9.09 -24.71
N ALA A 101 -4.87 9.66 -24.61
CA ALA A 101 -4.60 10.80 -23.75
C ALA A 101 -5.40 12.04 -24.16
N ALA A 102 -5.47 12.33 -25.46
CA ALA A 102 -6.29 13.42 -25.98
C ALA A 102 -7.77 13.22 -25.65
N ASP A 103 -8.31 12.01 -25.83
CA ASP A 103 -9.68 11.69 -25.43
C ASP A 103 -9.89 11.82 -23.91
N ALA A 104 -8.97 11.32 -23.09
CA ALA A 104 -9.06 11.39 -21.63
C ALA A 104 -9.16 12.84 -21.10
N LEU A 105 -8.38 13.77 -21.66
CA LEU A 105 -8.44 15.21 -21.32
C LEU A 105 -9.82 15.80 -21.60
N THR A 106 -10.47 15.41 -22.70
CA THR A 106 -11.85 15.87 -23.00
C THR A 106 -12.91 15.26 -22.06
N ARG A 107 -12.56 14.22 -21.32
CA ARG A 107 -13.44 13.49 -20.39
C ARG A 107 -13.18 13.78 -18.91
N GLY A 108 -12.48 14.88 -18.61
CA GLY A 108 -12.31 15.40 -17.25
C GLY A 108 -11.02 14.97 -16.55
N ALA A 109 -10.02 14.46 -17.27
CA ALA A 109 -8.67 14.38 -16.73
C ALA A 109 -8.07 15.79 -16.71
N ASP A 110 -7.43 16.19 -15.61
CA ASP A 110 -6.75 17.48 -15.54
C ASP A 110 -5.37 17.42 -16.23
N GLY A 111 -4.79 16.23 -16.34
CA GLY A 111 -3.50 15.98 -16.98
C GLY A 111 -3.26 14.50 -17.25
N ILE A 112 -2.13 14.20 -17.90
CA ILE A 112 -1.79 12.85 -18.37
C ILE A 112 -0.46 12.41 -17.78
N HIS A 113 -0.35 11.13 -17.45
CA HIS A 113 0.90 10.50 -17.05
C HIS A 113 1.21 9.31 -17.96
N PHE A 114 2.19 9.44 -18.84
CA PHE A 114 2.62 8.36 -19.72
C PHE A 114 3.61 7.43 -19.02
N ILE A 115 3.36 6.13 -19.08
CA ILE A 115 4.29 5.10 -18.58
C ILE A 115 4.98 4.47 -19.78
N ILE A 116 6.24 4.86 -19.98
CA ILE A 116 7.08 4.53 -21.13
C ILE A 116 8.17 3.55 -20.70
N GLU A 117 8.27 2.41 -21.37
CA GLU A 117 9.33 1.43 -21.11
C GLU A 117 10.68 1.92 -21.66
N ASN A 118 10.71 2.30 -22.93
CA ASN A 118 11.89 2.80 -23.62
C ASN A 118 11.66 4.20 -24.18
N GLY A 119 12.43 5.17 -23.69
CA GLY A 119 12.37 6.56 -24.10
C GLY A 119 12.73 6.81 -25.57
N VAL A 120 13.53 5.94 -26.18
CA VAL A 120 13.95 6.05 -27.60
C VAL A 120 12.80 5.71 -28.55
N ASP A 121 11.97 4.74 -28.18
CA ASP A 121 10.93 4.19 -29.06
C ASP A 121 9.69 5.10 -29.14
N PHE A 122 9.51 5.99 -28.16
CA PHE A 122 8.35 6.87 -28.06
C PHE A 122 8.40 8.03 -29.07
N ASP A 123 7.36 8.16 -29.88
CA ASP A 123 7.27 9.20 -30.91
C ASP A 123 6.82 10.54 -30.33
N VAL A 124 7.82 11.31 -29.88
CA VAL A 124 7.62 12.66 -29.37
C VAL A 124 7.03 13.60 -30.42
N ASP A 125 7.40 13.48 -31.69
CA ASP A 125 6.88 14.38 -32.73
C ASP A 125 5.37 14.19 -32.88
N TYR A 126 4.87 12.94 -32.75
CA TYR A 126 3.43 12.67 -32.70
C TYR A 126 2.78 13.26 -31.43
N LEU A 127 3.41 13.10 -30.26
CA LEU A 127 2.93 13.68 -29.00
C LEU A 127 2.70 15.20 -29.11
N VAL A 128 3.72 15.95 -29.54
CA VAL A 128 3.65 17.42 -29.64
C VAL A 128 2.69 17.89 -30.74
N GLN A 129 2.40 17.03 -31.74
CA GLN A 129 1.41 17.34 -32.78
C GLN A 129 -0.04 17.17 -32.31
N HIS A 130 -0.29 16.23 -31.40
CA HIS A 130 -1.65 15.84 -31.02
C HIS A 130 -2.06 16.31 -29.62
N LEU A 131 -1.11 16.69 -28.76
CA LEU A 131 -1.38 17.27 -27.44
C LEU A 131 -0.77 18.66 -27.30
N SER A 132 -1.58 19.60 -26.78
CA SER A 132 -1.14 20.94 -26.41
C SER A 132 -0.35 20.93 -25.10
N LEU A 133 0.93 20.55 -25.16
CA LEU A 133 1.79 20.39 -23.97
C LEU A 133 2.01 21.67 -23.15
N GLY A 134 1.63 22.85 -23.67
CA GLY A 134 1.64 24.12 -22.93
C GLY A 134 0.35 24.45 -22.18
N ASP A 135 -0.76 23.75 -22.48
CA ASP A 135 -2.09 24.02 -21.92
C ASP A 135 -2.47 23.02 -20.81
N VAL A 136 -1.88 21.83 -20.84
CA VAL A 136 -2.21 20.73 -19.91
C VAL A 136 -0.94 20.15 -19.28
N PRO A 137 -0.97 19.76 -17.99
CA PRO A 137 0.10 19.00 -17.37
C PRO A 137 0.27 17.63 -18.03
N VAL A 138 1.50 17.34 -18.49
CA VAL A 138 1.88 16.05 -19.04
C VAL A 138 3.14 15.54 -18.36
N SER A 139 3.00 14.40 -17.69
CA SER A 139 4.03 13.75 -16.91
C SER A 139 4.45 12.42 -17.52
N TYR A 140 5.63 11.95 -17.15
CA TYR A 140 6.24 10.78 -17.75
C TYR A 140 6.90 9.91 -16.68
N THR A 141 6.60 8.62 -16.69
CA THR A 141 7.47 7.58 -16.14
C THR A 141 8.25 6.98 -17.28
N VAL A 142 9.58 7.03 -17.24
CA VAL A 142 10.44 6.45 -18.29
C VAL A 142 11.39 5.43 -17.66
N SER A 143 11.33 4.17 -18.11
CA SER A 143 12.09 3.08 -17.49
C SER A 143 13.53 2.96 -18.00
N SER A 144 13.75 3.31 -19.27
CA SER A 144 15.08 3.35 -19.91
C SER A 144 15.19 4.54 -20.85
N ASP A 145 16.41 5.07 -21.02
CA ASP A 145 16.73 6.16 -21.93
C ASP A 145 15.96 7.49 -21.70
N ALA A 146 15.69 7.83 -20.43
CA ALA A 146 14.97 9.05 -20.05
C ALA A 146 15.63 10.35 -20.54
N ALA A 147 16.97 10.40 -20.56
CA ALA A 147 17.73 11.53 -21.09
C ALA A 147 17.51 11.75 -22.59
N THR A 148 17.46 10.65 -23.36
CA THR A 148 17.22 10.70 -24.80
C THR A 148 15.78 11.11 -25.09
N PHE A 149 14.83 10.54 -24.33
CA PHE A 149 13.42 10.95 -24.40
C PHE A 149 13.25 12.45 -24.15
N LEU A 150 13.86 12.97 -23.08
CA LEU A 150 13.77 14.38 -22.71
C LEU A 150 14.43 15.28 -23.76
N HIS A 151 15.56 14.87 -24.33
CA HIS A 151 16.20 15.56 -25.44
C HIS A 151 15.28 15.65 -26.66
N HIS A 152 14.61 14.55 -27.01
CA HIS A 152 13.62 14.54 -28.09
C HIS A 152 12.43 15.46 -27.75
N LEU A 153 11.91 15.43 -26.52
CA LEU A 153 10.83 16.30 -26.05
C LEU A 153 11.16 17.78 -26.21
N VAL A 154 12.30 18.20 -25.68
CA VAL A 154 12.79 19.58 -25.78
C VAL A 154 12.96 20.00 -27.25
N THR A 155 13.53 19.12 -28.08
CA THR A 155 13.74 19.38 -29.51
C THR A 155 12.40 19.50 -30.27
N GLY A 156 11.44 18.63 -29.95
CA GLY A 156 10.09 18.65 -30.54
C GLY A 156 9.33 19.94 -30.19
N LEU A 157 9.40 20.37 -28.92
CA LEU A 157 8.82 21.63 -28.45
C LEU A 157 9.44 22.84 -29.18
N TYR A 158 10.78 22.87 -29.29
CA TYR A 158 11.49 23.94 -30.00
C TYR A 158 11.07 24.04 -31.47
N ARG A 159 10.97 22.91 -32.18
CA ARG A 159 10.52 22.86 -33.59
C ARG A 159 9.10 23.39 -33.78
N LYS A 160 8.25 23.26 -32.75
CA LYS A 160 6.86 23.75 -32.75
C LYS A 160 6.73 25.17 -32.21
N GLY A 161 7.83 25.80 -31.79
CA GLY A 161 7.83 27.14 -31.22
C GLY A 161 7.18 27.22 -29.84
N ILE A 162 7.11 26.11 -29.10
CA ILE A 162 6.60 26.06 -27.73
C ILE A 162 7.77 26.31 -26.77
N SER A 163 7.59 27.27 -25.87
CA SER A 163 8.63 27.61 -24.90
C SER A 163 8.64 26.61 -23.74
N LEU A 164 9.83 26.25 -23.26
CA LEU A 164 9.99 25.33 -22.12
C LEU A 164 9.32 25.83 -20.84
N ASN A 165 9.14 27.14 -20.70
CA ASN A 165 8.45 27.71 -19.54
C ASN A 165 6.95 27.34 -19.45
N GLN A 166 6.36 26.88 -20.55
CA GLN A 166 4.97 26.40 -20.61
C GLN A 166 4.87 24.92 -20.24
N LEU A 167 5.99 24.19 -20.20
CA LEU A 167 5.99 22.78 -19.86
C LEU A 167 5.59 22.60 -18.39
N ASN A 168 4.58 21.79 -18.17
CA ASN A 168 4.06 21.46 -16.85
C ASN A 168 3.94 19.94 -16.71
N GLY A 169 4.40 19.39 -15.60
CA GLY A 169 4.36 17.97 -15.33
C GLY A 169 5.62 17.52 -14.64
N PHE A 170 5.91 16.22 -14.71
CA PHE A 170 7.10 15.67 -14.08
C PHE A 170 7.72 14.53 -14.88
N LEU A 171 8.99 14.28 -14.62
CA LEU A 171 9.71 13.10 -15.07
C LEU A 171 10.05 12.22 -13.87
N LYS A 172 9.54 10.99 -13.90
CA LYS A 172 9.94 9.91 -13.01
C LYS A 172 10.76 8.93 -13.81
N CYS A 173 12.04 8.80 -13.48
CA CYS A 173 12.81 7.69 -13.99
C CYS A 173 12.34 6.45 -13.21
N ALA A 174 11.66 5.52 -13.89
CA ALA A 174 11.43 4.22 -13.30
C ALA A 174 12.82 3.65 -13.03
N PRO A 175 13.13 3.18 -11.81
CA PRO A 175 14.45 2.62 -11.64
C PRO A 175 14.50 1.36 -12.51
N ILE A 176 15.66 1.08 -13.10
CA ILE A 176 15.94 -0.21 -13.74
C ILE A 176 16.01 -1.23 -12.60
N LEU A 177 14.85 -1.63 -12.08
CA LEU A 177 14.70 -2.37 -10.83
C LEU A 177 14.76 -3.87 -11.10
N SER A 178 15.97 -4.36 -11.32
CA SER A 178 16.27 -5.70 -10.82
C SER A 178 16.33 -5.63 -9.28
N SER A 179 16.13 -6.76 -8.60
CA SER A 179 16.27 -6.90 -7.14
C SER A 179 17.65 -6.45 -6.60
N GLU A 180 18.61 -6.14 -7.47
CA GLU A 180 19.98 -5.74 -7.14
C GLU A 180 20.22 -4.20 -7.22
N SER A 181 19.29 -3.43 -7.80
CA SER A 181 19.55 -2.07 -8.29
C SER A 181 19.40 -0.91 -7.28
N TYR A 182 19.09 -1.16 -6.01
CA TYR A 182 19.11 -0.09 -5.00
C TYR A 182 20.53 0.37 -4.62
N ARG A 183 21.55 -0.27 -5.18
CA ARG A 183 22.95 -0.05 -4.83
C ARG A 183 23.55 1.24 -5.41
N GLN A 184 22.92 1.83 -6.43
CA GLN A 184 23.44 3.05 -7.08
C GLN A 184 22.34 4.02 -7.51
N LEU A 185 22.27 5.19 -6.86
CA LEU A 185 21.63 6.38 -7.42
C LEU A 185 22.57 6.99 -8.48
N ASP A 186 22.05 7.29 -9.66
CA ASP A 186 22.83 7.86 -10.75
C ASP A 186 22.78 9.40 -10.71
N MET A 187 23.82 10.00 -10.13
CA MET A 187 23.95 11.45 -10.01
C MET A 187 24.22 12.12 -11.36
N GLU A 188 25.02 11.50 -12.24
CA GLU A 188 25.33 12.06 -13.56
C GLU A 188 24.09 12.08 -14.46
N HIS A 189 23.29 11.02 -14.41
CA HIS A 189 22.01 10.99 -15.11
C HIS A 189 21.05 12.07 -14.60
N ALA A 190 20.89 12.18 -13.28
CA ALA A 190 20.04 13.21 -12.67
C ALA A 190 20.50 14.63 -13.04
N LYS A 191 21.82 14.88 -13.01
CA LYS A 191 22.44 16.13 -13.44
C LYS A 191 22.10 16.45 -14.89
N HIS A 192 22.25 15.48 -15.79
CA HIS A 192 21.96 15.67 -17.21
C HIS A 192 20.47 15.97 -17.47
N LEU A 193 19.55 15.34 -16.73
CA LEU A 193 18.12 15.65 -16.83
C LEU A 193 17.81 17.08 -16.37
N LEU A 194 18.37 17.51 -15.24
CA LEU A 194 18.17 18.85 -14.69
C LEU A 194 18.72 19.95 -15.61
N GLU A 195 19.86 19.72 -16.26
CA GLU A 195 20.44 20.64 -17.25
C GLU A 195 19.52 20.87 -18.45
N GLN A 196 18.82 19.82 -18.91
CA GLN A 196 17.90 19.93 -20.05
C GLN A 196 16.60 20.67 -19.71
N THR A 197 16.25 20.80 -18.43
CA THR A 197 15.01 21.44 -17.96
C THR A 197 15.24 22.77 -17.25
N LEU A 198 16.40 23.41 -17.44
CA LEU A 198 16.73 24.67 -16.78
C LEU A 198 15.69 25.78 -17.03
N ASP A 199 15.09 25.81 -18.22
CA ASP A 199 14.09 26.82 -18.61
C ASP A 199 12.64 26.37 -18.41
N ALA A 200 12.40 25.24 -17.73
CA ALA A 200 11.08 24.67 -17.46
C ALA A 200 10.72 24.69 -15.96
N PRO A 201 10.35 25.84 -15.37
CA PRO A 201 10.14 25.99 -13.92
C PRO A 201 8.93 25.23 -13.35
N ASN A 202 8.00 24.78 -14.21
CA ASN A 202 6.82 24.00 -13.80
C ASN A 202 6.95 22.51 -14.14
N PHE A 203 8.15 22.08 -14.59
CA PHE A 203 8.43 20.69 -14.92
C PHE A 203 9.43 20.09 -13.93
N TYR A 204 9.00 19.11 -13.15
CA TYR A 204 9.82 18.48 -12.11
C TYR A 204 10.64 17.33 -12.70
N ALA A 205 11.88 17.61 -13.08
CA ALA A 205 12.77 16.63 -13.72
C ALA A 205 13.29 15.56 -12.75
N LEU A 206 13.24 15.80 -11.43
CA LEU A 206 13.69 14.88 -10.40
C LEU A 206 12.54 14.44 -9.49
N THR A 207 11.97 13.27 -9.77
CA THR A 207 10.92 12.67 -8.92
C THR A 207 11.51 11.63 -7.98
N ILE A 208 11.38 11.86 -6.67
CA ILE A 208 11.76 10.87 -5.64
C ILE A 208 10.58 9.91 -5.43
N ASN A 209 10.77 8.64 -5.79
CA ASN A 209 9.71 7.64 -5.79
C ASN A 209 9.64 6.87 -4.46
N GLY A 210 9.00 7.45 -3.44
CA GLY A 210 8.70 6.79 -2.17
C GLY A 210 7.66 5.68 -2.32
N ALA A 211 6.69 5.85 -3.23
CA ALA A 211 5.63 4.88 -3.52
C ALA A 211 6.17 3.48 -3.83
N HIS A 212 7.37 3.41 -4.40
CA HIS A 212 8.08 2.16 -4.67
C HIS A 212 8.27 1.28 -3.43
N PHE A 213 8.62 1.87 -2.28
CA PHE A 213 8.86 1.13 -1.04
C PHE A 213 7.55 0.69 -0.38
N SER A 214 6.55 1.57 -0.34
CA SER A 214 5.21 1.21 0.14
C SER A 214 4.56 0.10 -0.67
N ASN A 215 4.76 0.11 -1.99
CA ASN A 215 4.30 -0.98 -2.87
C ASN A 215 5.07 -2.29 -2.68
N LYS A 216 6.14 -2.33 -1.85
CA LYS A 216 6.84 -3.54 -1.40
C LYS A 216 6.57 -3.90 0.06
N GLY A 217 5.64 -3.20 0.70
CA GLY A 217 5.19 -3.49 2.06
C GLY A 217 5.81 -2.61 3.15
N ALA A 218 6.57 -1.57 2.79
CA ALA A 218 7.08 -0.60 3.75
C ALA A 218 5.95 0.06 4.57
N THR A 219 6.25 0.48 5.80
CA THR A 219 5.35 1.30 6.63
C THR A 219 5.38 2.76 6.19
N LEU A 220 4.44 3.58 6.66
CA LEU A 220 4.40 5.00 6.33
C LEU A 220 5.64 5.74 6.85
N VAL A 221 6.08 5.38 8.05
CA VAL A 221 7.32 5.89 8.67
C VAL A 221 8.54 5.57 7.79
N GLN A 222 8.63 4.34 7.28
CA GLN A 222 9.70 3.92 6.38
C GLN A 222 9.65 4.65 5.03
N GLU A 223 8.48 4.76 4.41
CA GLU A 223 8.29 5.49 3.15
C GLU A 223 8.79 6.94 3.26
N ILE A 224 8.41 7.64 4.33
CA ILE A 224 8.83 9.03 4.55
C ILE A 224 10.33 9.12 4.77
N ALA A 225 10.88 8.34 5.70
CA ALA A 225 12.29 8.39 6.07
C ALA A 225 13.21 8.10 4.87
N ILE A 226 12.89 7.05 4.10
CA ILE A 226 13.67 6.66 2.93
C ILE A 226 13.55 7.71 1.82
N THR A 227 12.36 8.29 1.60
CA THR A 227 12.16 9.36 0.61
C THR A 227 13.00 10.59 0.94
N LEU A 228 13.01 11.02 2.21
CA LEU A 228 13.85 12.12 2.67
C LEU A 228 15.35 11.81 2.52
N ALA A 229 15.77 10.59 2.86
CA ALA A 229 17.16 10.16 2.71
C ALA A 229 17.63 10.18 1.24
N ILE A 230 16.78 9.76 0.30
CA ILE A 230 17.09 9.84 -1.14
C ILE A 230 17.16 11.30 -1.59
N ALA A 231 16.21 12.13 -1.16
CA ALA A 231 16.19 13.56 -1.50
C ALA A 231 17.46 14.28 -1.01
N VAL A 232 17.87 14.03 0.23
CA VAL A 232 19.11 14.55 0.83
C VAL A 232 20.34 14.00 0.11
N CYS A 233 20.34 12.72 -0.28
CA CYS A 233 21.43 12.12 -1.04
C CYS A 233 21.63 12.82 -2.40
N TYR A 234 20.56 13.03 -3.17
CA TYR A 234 20.64 13.81 -4.41
C TYR A 234 21.06 15.25 -4.16
N THR A 235 20.54 15.87 -3.09
CA THR A 235 20.91 17.25 -2.73
C THR A 235 22.40 17.37 -2.45
N ASN A 236 22.98 16.47 -1.66
CA ASN A 236 24.40 16.46 -1.36
C ASN A 236 25.27 16.15 -2.59
N GLY A 237 24.82 15.24 -3.47
CA GLY A 237 25.56 14.83 -4.66
C GLY A 237 25.54 15.85 -5.81
N LEU A 238 24.50 16.67 -5.91
CA LEU A 238 24.30 17.62 -7.01
C LEU A 238 24.62 19.07 -6.63
N THR A 239 24.63 19.39 -5.33
CA THR A 239 25.07 20.70 -4.84
C THR A 239 26.60 20.79 -4.95
N ASN A 240 27.11 21.93 -5.43
CA ASN A 240 28.53 22.30 -5.66
C ASN A 240 29.08 22.21 -7.09
N GLU A 241 28.32 21.74 -8.08
CA GLU A 241 28.81 21.75 -9.47
C GLU A 241 27.98 22.59 -10.46
N ILE A 242 26.64 22.72 -10.35
CA ILE A 242 25.82 23.39 -11.38
C ILE A 242 24.61 24.20 -10.88
N LEU A 243 23.88 23.77 -9.83
CA LEU A 243 22.64 24.44 -9.40
C LEU A 243 22.64 24.83 -7.92
N PRO A 244 22.11 26.02 -7.56
CA PRO A 244 21.91 26.40 -6.18
C PRO A 244 20.83 25.50 -5.53
N VAL A 245 20.92 25.26 -4.23
CA VAL A 245 20.06 24.29 -3.52
C VAL A 245 18.57 24.61 -3.67
N GLU A 246 18.21 25.89 -3.71
CA GLU A 246 16.86 26.40 -3.89
C GLU A 246 16.25 25.95 -5.22
N ARG A 247 17.11 25.91 -6.26
CA ARG A 247 16.71 25.48 -7.59
C ARG A 247 16.49 23.97 -7.62
N LEU A 248 17.34 23.19 -6.96
CA LEU A 248 17.17 21.75 -6.88
C LEU A 248 15.89 21.38 -6.11
N PHE A 249 15.62 22.06 -4.98
CA PHE A 249 14.38 21.86 -4.21
C PHE A 249 13.12 22.19 -5.02
N ARG A 250 13.19 23.21 -5.87
CA ARG A 250 12.08 23.58 -6.74
C ARG A 250 11.83 22.56 -7.85
N ASP A 251 12.87 21.98 -8.43
CA ASP A 251 12.75 21.01 -9.54
C ASP A 251 12.55 19.56 -9.05
N MET A 252 12.55 19.36 -7.73
CA MET A 252 12.29 18.08 -7.07
C MET A 252 10.81 17.93 -6.70
N GLN A 253 10.28 16.72 -6.85
CA GLN A 253 8.96 16.35 -6.32
C GLN A 253 8.99 14.97 -5.67
N PHE A 254 7.99 14.68 -4.82
CA PHE A 254 7.82 13.35 -4.22
C PHE A 254 6.62 12.62 -4.85
N HIS A 255 6.84 11.36 -5.22
CA HIS A 255 5.77 10.42 -5.55
C HIS A 255 5.59 9.44 -4.39
N LEU A 256 4.44 9.50 -3.70
CA LEU A 256 4.10 8.66 -2.56
C LEU A 256 2.87 7.79 -2.87
N SER A 257 2.82 6.58 -2.31
CA SER A 257 1.65 5.70 -2.42
C SER A 257 0.58 6.12 -1.42
N VAL A 258 -0.68 5.71 -1.60
CA VAL A 258 -1.74 5.90 -0.61
C VAL A 258 -2.39 4.55 -0.33
N GLY A 259 -2.27 4.05 0.90
CA GLY A 259 -2.85 2.79 1.35
C GLY A 259 -4.19 2.97 2.08
N THR A 260 -4.66 1.88 2.68
CA THR A 260 -6.04 1.80 3.21
C THR A 260 -6.20 2.37 4.63
N ASN A 261 -5.12 2.79 5.30
CA ASN A 261 -5.18 3.35 6.65
C ASN A 261 -5.54 4.85 6.63
N TYR A 262 -6.82 5.13 6.44
CA TYR A 262 -7.37 6.44 6.11
C TYR A 262 -6.80 7.63 6.90
N PHE A 263 -6.81 7.60 8.24
CA PHE A 263 -6.34 8.72 9.05
C PHE A 263 -4.82 8.86 9.07
N PHE A 264 -4.10 7.74 9.03
CA PHE A 264 -2.64 7.76 8.96
C PHE A 264 -2.16 8.32 7.62
N GLU A 265 -2.85 8.04 6.52
CA GLU A 265 -2.53 8.60 5.21
C GLU A 265 -2.73 10.13 5.17
N ILE A 266 -3.81 10.65 5.77
CA ILE A 266 -4.00 12.10 5.96
C ILE A 266 -2.82 12.67 6.75
N ALA A 267 -2.48 12.05 7.87
CA ALA A 267 -1.38 12.49 8.73
C ALA A 267 -0.01 12.39 8.06
N LYS A 268 0.24 11.40 7.20
CA LYS A 268 1.48 11.22 6.44
C LYS A 268 1.80 12.45 5.61
N PHE A 269 0.86 12.92 4.80
CA PHE A 269 1.13 14.04 3.89
C PHE A 269 1.43 15.36 4.63
N ARG A 270 0.83 15.54 5.81
CA ARG A 270 1.13 16.65 6.71
C ARG A 270 2.53 16.50 7.31
N ALA A 271 2.87 15.30 7.79
CA ALA A 271 4.18 14.98 8.35
C ALA A 271 5.31 15.16 7.31
N VAL A 272 5.10 14.73 6.06
CA VAL A 272 6.08 14.92 4.97
C VAL A 272 6.45 16.40 4.79
N ARG A 273 5.47 17.30 4.76
CA ARG A 273 5.72 18.74 4.62
C ARG A 273 6.47 19.31 5.81
N LEU A 274 6.09 18.91 7.03
CA LEU A 274 6.78 19.31 8.24
C LEU A 274 8.25 18.85 8.24
N LEU A 275 8.53 17.60 7.87
CA LEU A 275 9.89 17.09 7.84
C LEU A 275 10.70 17.67 6.69
N TRP A 276 10.08 17.91 5.53
CA TRP A 276 10.73 18.61 4.42
C TRP A 276 11.15 20.02 4.81
N SER A 277 10.32 20.74 5.56
CA SER A 277 10.68 22.07 6.08
C SER A 277 11.94 22.01 6.96
N LYS A 278 12.13 20.92 7.74
CA LYS A 278 13.34 20.68 8.53
C LYS A 278 14.57 20.42 7.68
N VAL A 279 14.41 19.69 6.58
CA VAL A 279 15.49 19.53 5.59
C VAL A 279 15.88 20.89 5.00
N VAL A 280 14.91 21.70 4.57
CA VAL A 280 15.16 23.04 4.02
C VAL A 280 15.88 23.95 5.03
N GLU A 281 15.45 23.94 6.29
CA GLU A 281 16.13 24.67 7.39
C GLU A 281 17.58 24.22 7.57
N ALA A 282 17.85 22.90 7.51
CA ALA A 282 19.19 22.35 7.68
C ALA A 282 20.17 22.80 6.59
N TYR A 283 19.69 22.92 5.35
CA TYR A 283 20.47 23.47 4.23
C TYR A 283 20.55 25.00 4.24
N LYS A 284 19.88 25.68 5.17
CA LYS A 284 19.80 27.16 5.25
C LYS A 284 19.26 27.79 3.96
N ALA A 285 18.43 27.06 3.23
CA ALA A 285 17.72 27.59 2.07
C ALA A 285 16.59 28.55 2.54
N PRO A 286 16.14 29.49 1.69
CA PRO A 286 14.99 30.32 1.97
C PRO A 286 13.76 29.47 2.30
N VAL A 287 13.01 29.88 3.32
CA VAL A 287 11.88 29.12 3.88
C VAL A 287 10.81 28.83 2.83
N GLU A 288 10.65 29.72 1.83
CA GLU A 288 9.74 29.58 0.71
C GLU A 288 10.05 28.34 -0.14
N SER A 289 11.30 27.87 -0.14
CA SER A 289 11.72 26.66 -0.85
C SER A 289 10.99 25.41 -0.35
N ALA A 290 10.61 25.36 0.94
CA ALA A 290 9.81 24.27 1.47
C ALA A 290 8.40 24.24 0.86
N GLY A 291 7.85 25.41 0.50
CA GLY A 291 6.54 25.53 -0.10
C GLY A 291 6.49 25.10 -1.58
N HIS A 292 7.65 24.95 -2.24
CA HIS A 292 7.72 24.48 -3.62
C HIS A 292 7.58 22.96 -3.77
N LEU A 293 7.73 22.19 -2.68
CA LEU A 293 7.61 20.73 -2.75
C LEU A 293 6.23 20.34 -3.27
N ARG A 294 6.22 19.59 -4.37
CA ARG A 294 5.01 18.94 -4.88
C ARG A 294 4.94 17.50 -4.43
N ILE A 295 3.74 17.07 -4.05
CA ILE A 295 3.45 15.69 -3.72
C ILE A 295 2.47 15.13 -4.75
N HIS A 296 2.96 14.21 -5.56
CA HIS A 296 2.14 13.33 -6.39
C HIS A 296 1.78 12.07 -5.58
N ALA A 297 0.49 11.73 -5.53
CA ALA A 297 0.01 10.57 -4.79
C ALA A 297 -0.67 9.57 -5.71
N SER A 298 -0.32 8.28 -5.61
CA SER A 298 -1.02 7.22 -6.35
C SER A 298 -1.65 6.20 -5.42
N THR A 299 -2.79 5.64 -5.79
CA THR A 299 -3.39 4.50 -5.09
C THR A 299 -2.41 3.34 -4.94
N SER A 300 -2.50 2.60 -3.83
CA SER A 300 -1.53 1.55 -3.50
C SER A 300 -1.73 0.31 -4.37
N ARG A 301 -0.63 -0.20 -4.95
CA ARG A 301 -0.62 -1.51 -5.61
C ARG A 301 -0.56 -2.64 -4.59
N TRP A 302 0.11 -2.43 -3.46
CA TRP A 302 0.26 -3.41 -2.39
C TRP A 302 -1.09 -3.92 -1.87
N HIS A 303 -2.09 -3.03 -1.73
CA HIS A 303 -3.40 -3.36 -1.18
C HIS A 303 -4.43 -3.84 -2.21
N GLN A 304 -4.08 -3.84 -3.51
CA GLN A 304 -5.00 -4.30 -4.55
C GLN A 304 -5.13 -5.82 -4.56
N ALA A 305 -6.37 -6.26 -4.72
CA ALA A 305 -6.72 -7.66 -4.86
C ALA A 305 -7.08 -8.00 -6.31
N THR A 306 -6.60 -9.14 -6.77
CA THR A 306 -7.01 -9.80 -8.03
C THR A 306 -8.36 -10.49 -7.86
N LEU A 307 -8.66 -10.91 -6.63
CA LEU A 307 -9.93 -11.51 -6.23
C LEU A 307 -10.92 -10.42 -5.85
N ASP A 308 -12.17 -10.62 -6.24
CA ASP A 308 -13.28 -9.69 -6.09
C ASP A 308 -12.87 -8.23 -6.43
N PRO A 309 -12.45 -7.96 -7.68
CA PRO A 309 -11.70 -6.76 -8.03
C PRO A 309 -12.52 -5.46 -7.86
N HIS A 310 -13.84 -5.53 -7.79
CA HIS A 310 -14.68 -4.36 -7.49
C HIS A 310 -14.44 -3.82 -6.07
N THR A 311 -13.90 -4.63 -5.15
CA THR A 311 -13.46 -4.15 -3.84
C THR A 311 -12.33 -3.13 -3.95
N ASN A 312 -11.53 -3.15 -5.03
CA ASN A 312 -10.50 -2.14 -5.28
C ASN A 312 -11.11 -0.76 -5.50
N LEU A 313 -12.32 -0.65 -6.08
CA LEU A 313 -13.02 0.64 -6.23
C LEU A 313 -13.28 1.31 -4.87
N LEU A 314 -13.64 0.52 -3.86
CA LEU A 314 -13.85 1.01 -2.51
C LEU A 314 -12.53 1.48 -1.90
N ARG A 315 -11.46 0.69 -2.04
CA ARG A 315 -10.11 1.04 -1.57
C ARG A 315 -9.64 2.34 -2.21
N HIS A 316 -9.63 2.39 -3.54
CA HIS A 316 -9.22 3.56 -4.33
C HIS A 316 -9.97 4.82 -3.93
N THR A 317 -11.28 4.72 -3.65
CA THR A 317 -12.08 5.87 -3.19
C THR A 317 -11.58 6.40 -1.84
N THR A 318 -11.36 5.52 -0.87
CA THR A 318 -10.87 5.92 0.47
C THR A 318 -9.42 6.39 0.47
N GLU A 319 -8.56 5.74 -0.33
CA GLU A 319 -7.18 6.13 -0.56
C GLU A 319 -7.14 7.54 -1.13
N LEU A 320 -7.87 7.79 -2.24
CA LEU A 320 -7.88 9.10 -2.87
C LEU A 320 -8.41 10.20 -1.94
N MET A 321 -9.49 9.91 -1.21
CA MET A 321 -10.06 10.84 -0.24
C MET A 321 -9.05 11.21 0.86
N SER A 322 -8.30 10.25 1.39
CA SER A 322 -7.24 10.52 2.38
C SER A 322 -6.10 11.38 1.83
N ALA A 323 -5.68 11.14 0.58
CA ALA A 323 -4.65 11.95 -0.08
C ALA A 323 -5.11 13.39 -0.31
N ILE A 324 -6.34 13.57 -0.79
CA ILE A 324 -6.96 14.89 -1.01
C ILE A 324 -7.08 15.65 0.30
N MET A 325 -7.56 15.01 1.37
CA MET A 325 -7.66 15.63 2.70
C MET A 325 -6.28 15.93 3.30
N GLY A 326 -5.28 15.11 2.99
CA GLY A 326 -3.89 15.37 3.34
C GLY A 326 -3.28 16.54 2.60
N GLY A 327 -3.90 17.04 1.51
CA GLY A 327 -3.49 18.24 0.76
C GLY A 327 -2.46 17.99 -0.34
N VAL A 328 -2.50 16.84 -1.02
CA VAL A 328 -1.57 16.52 -2.13
C VAL A 328 -1.80 17.41 -3.35
N ASP A 329 -0.85 17.42 -4.27
CA ASP A 329 -0.84 18.33 -5.43
C ASP A 329 -1.39 17.71 -6.70
N SER A 330 -1.17 16.41 -6.85
CA SER A 330 -1.76 15.62 -7.91
C SER A 330 -2.05 14.22 -7.41
N VAL A 331 -3.05 13.61 -8.01
CA VAL A 331 -3.47 12.25 -7.69
C VAL A 331 -3.53 11.40 -8.94
N GLU A 332 -3.31 10.11 -8.75
CA GLU A 332 -3.43 9.08 -9.77
C GLU A 332 -4.15 7.87 -9.18
N VAL A 333 -5.14 7.36 -9.90
CA VAL A 333 -5.90 6.17 -9.52
C VAL A 333 -5.63 5.09 -10.56
N GLU A 334 -5.17 3.93 -10.10
CA GLU A 334 -5.06 2.78 -10.98
C GLU A 334 -6.44 2.19 -11.29
N PRO A 335 -6.65 1.67 -12.51
CA PRO A 335 -7.85 0.91 -12.83
C PRO A 335 -8.03 -0.29 -11.89
N PHE A 336 -9.25 -0.55 -11.44
CA PHE A 336 -9.56 -1.59 -10.45
C PHE A 336 -9.22 -3.02 -10.87
N ASP A 337 -9.02 -3.24 -12.17
CA ASP A 337 -8.73 -4.52 -12.82
C ASP A 337 -7.29 -4.65 -13.33
N SER A 338 -6.41 -3.69 -13.01
CA SER A 338 -5.01 -3.65 -13.44
C SER A 338 -4.18 -4.86 -12.99
N THR A 339 -4.62 -5.59 -11.97
CA THR A 339 -3.88 -6.74 -11.40
C THR A 339 -3.95 -8.00 -12.26
N TYR A 340 -4.91 -8.10 -13.20
CA TYR A 340 -5.10 -9.31 -14.01
C TYR A 340 -5.38 -9.08 -15.48
N LYS A 341 -5.59 -7.83 -15.92
CA LYS A 341 -5.75 -7.50 -17.34
C LYS A 341 -5.33 -6.07 -17.64
N GLU A 342 -5.07 -5.84 -18.93
CA GLU A 342 -4.86 -4.48 -19.44
C GLU A 342 -6.16 -3.67 -19.27
N PRO A 343 -6.08 -2.44 -18.73
CA PRO A 343 -7.24 -1.59 -18.53
C PRO A 343 -7.99 -1.28 -19.82
N ASN A 344 -9.31 -1.17 -19.71
CA ASN A 344 -10.17 -0.78 -20.82
C ASN A 344 -10.83 0.58 -20.54
N ALA A 345 -11.55 1.10 -21.53
CA ALA A 345 -12.23 2.39 -21.41
C ALA A 345 -13.21 2.48 -20.23
N PHE A 346 -13.79 1.36 -19.79
CA PHE A 346 -14.66 1.34 -18.62
C PHE A 346 -13.85 1.50 -17.34
N SER A 347 -12.83 0.68 -17.10
CA SER A 347 -12.07 0.72 -15.85
C SER A 347 -11.28 2.02 -15.68
N GLU A 348 -10.76 2.58 -16.77
CA GLU A 348 -10.09 3.89 -16.76
C GLU A 348 -11.06 5.04 -16.50
N ARG A 349 -12.26 4.98 -17.08
CA ARG A 349 -13.32 5.97 -16.78
C ARG A 349 -13.66 5.95 -15.30
N ILE A 350 -13.78 4.77 -14.70
CA ILE A 350 -14.09 4.67 -13.27
C ILE A 350 -12.94 5.25 -12.43
N ALA A 351 -11.69 4.88 -12.72
CA ALA A 351 -10.52 5.43 -12.03
C ALA A 351 -10.49 6.97 -12.07
N ARG A 352 -10.67 7.55 -13.26
CA ARG A 352 -10.74 9.02 -13.43
C ARG A 352 -11.90 9.64 -12.66
N ASN A 353 -13.07 9.02 -12.70
CA ASN A 353 -14.29 9.57 -12.12
C ASN A 353 -14.28 9.59 -10.59
N ILE A 354 -13.49 8.74 -9.92
CA ILE A 354 -13.38 8.79 -8.45
C ILE A 354 -12.92 10.19 -8.01
N SER A 355 -11.87 10.75 -8.63
CA SER A 355 -11.42 12.11 -8.32
C SER A 355 -12.46 13.17 -8.67
N ILE A 356 -13.16 13.02 -9.80
CA ILE A 356 -14.18 13.98 -10.25
C ILE A 356 -15.34 14.02 -9.24
N ILE A 357 -15.85 12.88 -8.78
CA ILE A 357 -16.92 12.83 -7.77
C ILE A 357 -16.46 13.46 -6.46
N LEU A 358 -15.23 13.17 -6.01
CA LEU A 358 -14.69 13.77 -4.78
C LEU A 358 -14.54 15.30 -4.89
N LYS A 359 -14.28 15.81 -6.08
CA LYS A 359 -14.16 17.25 -6.36
C LYS A 359 -15.52 17.92 -6.50
N GLU A 360 -16.35 17.44 -7.42
CA GLU A 360 -17.56 18.12 -7.91
C GLU A 360 -18.81 17.78 -7.10
N GLU A 361 -18.88 16.61 -6.46
CA GLU A 361 -20.06 16.17 -5.69
C GLU A 361 -19.82 16.13 -4.19
N ALA A 362 -18.60 15.74 -3.76
CA ALA A 362 -18.23 15.76 -2.34
C ALA A 362 -17.58 17.08 -1.89
N TYR A 363 -17.27 17.98 -2.83
CA TYR A 363 -16.75 19.33 -2.58
C TYR A 363 -15.46 19.37 -1.74
N LEU A 364 -14.62 18.32 -1.80
CA LEU A 364 -13.39 18.23 -1.00
C LEU A 364 -12.31 19.27 -1.40
N HIS A 365 -12.54 20.00 -2.48
CA HIS A 365 -11.68 21.10 -2.92
C HIS A 365 -11.97 22.43 -2.21
N GLN A 366 -13.10 22.55 -1.48
CA GLN A 366 -13.55 23.82 -0.92
C GLN A 366 -12.76 24.27 0.31
N ALA A 367 -12.23 23.34 1.10
CA ALA A 367 -11.50 23.63 2.33
C ALA A 367 -10.07 23.06 2.29
N ILE A 368 -9.08 23.90 2.61
CA ILE A 368 -7.70 23.45 2.79
C ILE A 368 -7.55 22.81 4.18
N ASP A 369 -6.95 21.62 4.20
CA ASP A 369 -6.69 20.83 5.41
C ASP A 369 -7.90 20.79 6.36
N PRO A 370 -9.02 20.17 5.92
CA PRO A 370 -10.24 20.07 6.74
C PRO A 370 -10.03 19.24 8.01
N ALA A 371 -8.93 18.48 8.09
CA ALA A 371 -8.54 17.68 9.24
C ALA A 371 -7.87 18.50 10.35
N ALA A 372 -7.46 19.75 10.07
CA ALA A 372 -6.75 20.59 11.03
C ALA A 372 -7.54 20.79 12.33
N GLY A 373 -6.85 20.65 13.46
CA GLY A 373 -7.44 20.76 14.79
C GLY A 373 -8.12 19.49 15.31
N SER A 374 -8.22 18.43 14.50
CA SER A 374 -8.59 17.11 15.00
C SER A 374 -7.54 16.59 15.98
N TYR A 375 -7.93 16.36 17.24
CA TYR A 375 -7.01 15.90 18.29
C TYR A 375 -6.25 14.64 17.87
N TYR A 376 -6.95 13.71 17.20
CA TYR A 376 -6.37 12.46 16.73
C TYR A 376 -5.39 12.66 15.57
N ILE A 377 -5.77 13.43 14.54
CA ILE A 377 -4.93 13.58 13.34
C ILE A 377 -3.69 14.43 13.65
N GLU A 378 -3.82 15.46 14.49
CA GLU A 378 -2.65 16.23 14.94
C GLU A 378 -1.68 15.36 15.75
N TYR A 379 -2.19 14.53 16.67
CA TYR A 379 -1.39 13.57 17.40
C TYR A 379 -0.66 12.58 16.47
N LEU A 380 -1.40 11.97 15.53
CA LEU A 380 -0.80 11.05 14.55
C LEU A 380 0.25 11.74 13.68
N THR A 381 0.00 12.97 13.23
CA THR A 381 0.96 13.73 12.41
C THR A 381 2.27 13.93 13.17
N GLN A 382 2.20 14.26 14.46
CA GLN A 382 3.40 14.39 15.30
C GLN A 382 4.12 13.05 15.45
N GLU A 383 3.42 11.98 15.84
CA GLU A 383 4.03 10.66 16.05
C GLU A 383 4.67 10.10 14.78
N ILE A 384 4.00 10.22 13.64
CA ILE A 384 4.55 9.81 12.34
C ILE A 384 5.79 10.64 12.01
N ALA A 385 5.75 11.96 12.21
CA ALA A 385 6.87 12.84 11.94
C ALA A 385 8.08 12.50 12.81
N GLU A 386 7.89 12.29 14.12
CA GLU A 386 8.98 11.96 15.05
C GLU A 386 9.63 10.62 14.71
N LYS A 387 8.83 9.57 14.46
CA LYS A 387 9.36 8.25 14.13
C LYS A 387 10.04 8.23 12.76
N ALA A 388 9.48 8.92 11.77
CA ALA A 388 10.10 9.04 10.45
C ALA A 388 11.39 9.87 10.51
N TRP A 389 11.44 10.92 11.31
CA TRP A 389 12.65 11.71 11.51
C TRP A 389 13.74 10.91 12.21
N ALA A 390 13.40 10.14 13.25
CA ALA A 390 14.35 9.27 13.94
C ALA A 390 14.96 8.22 13.00
N LEU A 391 14.12 7.56 12.19
CA LEU A 391 14.59 6.59 11.19
C LEU A 391 15.42 7.27 10.08
N PHE A 392 15.05 8.48 9.64
CA PHE A 392 15.85 9.26 8.70
C PHE A 392 17.24 9.58 9.28
N GLN A 393 17.31 9.99 10.55
CA GLN A 393 18.58 10.26 11.25
C GLN A 393 19.43 9.00 11.41
N GLU A 394 18.80 7.83 11.63
CA GLU A 394 19.50 6.53 11.65
C GLU A 394 20.14 6.23 10.29
N ILE A 395 19.38 6.41 9.19
CA ILE A 395 19.89 6.24 7.82
C ILE A 395 21.07 7.18 7.54
N GLU A 396 20.97 8.46 7.92
CA GLU A 396 22.06 9.43 7.79
C GLU A 396 23.27 9.05 8.65
N GLY A 397 23.06 8.53 9.86
CA GLY A 397 24.10 8.02 10.74
C GLY A 397 24.89 6.83 10.19
N LEU A 398 24.29 6.04 9.29
CA LEU A 398 24.94 4.97 8.53
C LEU A 398 25.77 5.48 7.34
N GLY A 399 25.86 6.79 7.12
CA GLY A 399 26.53 7.41 5.97
C GLY A 399 25.58 7.80 4.83
N GLY A 400 24.28 7.92 5.14
CA GLY A 400 23.24 8.31 4.19
C GLY A 400 22.64 7.14 3.40
N PHE A 401 21.65 7.45 2.56
CA PHE A 401 20.87 6.45 1.82
C PHE A 401 21.71 5.41 1.08
N MET A 402 22.75 5.85 0.36
CA MET A 402 23.60 4.96 -0.44
C MET A 402 24.35 3.94 0.42
N ALA A 403 24.89 4.36 1.55
CA ALA A 403 25.60 3.46 2.47
C ALA A 403 24.62 2.49 3.14
N ALA A 404 23.47 2.97 3.61
CA ALA A 404 22.42 2.15 4.21
C ALA A 404 21.81 1.14 3.22
N SER A 405 21.63 1.52 1.96
CA SER A 405 21.14 0.61 0.91
C SER A 405 22.18 -0.46 0.55
N ASN A 406 23.46 -0.08 0.46
CA ASN A 406 24.55 -1.00 0.14
C ASN A 406 24.85 -2.01 1.26
N SER A 407 24.60 -1.64 2.52
CA SER A 407 24.73 -2.55 3.66
C SER A 407 23.58 -3.56 3.78
N GLY A 408 22.49 -3.39 3.03
CA GLY A 408 21.28 -4.22 3.12
C GLY A 408 20.24 -3.70 4.11
N PHE A 409 20.54 -2.62 4.86
CA PHE A 409 19.68 -2.11 5.93
C PHE A 409 18.28 -1.74 5.43
N ILE A 410 18.18 -1.04 4.29
CA ILE A 410 16.90 -0.62 3.71
C ILE A 410 16.03 -1.82 3.31
N GLN A 411 16.66 -2.84 2.71
CA GLN A 411 15.98 -4.05 2.25
C GLN A 411 15.48 -4.88 3.43
N ASP A 412 16.31 -5.04 4.47
CA ASP A 412 15.95 -5.77 5.68
C ASP A 412 14.81 -5.08 6.44
N LEU A 413 14.84 -3.74 6.53
CA LEU A 413 13.80 -2.93 7.16
C LEU A 413 12.42 -3.12 6.50
N ILE A 414 12.37 -3.14 5.17
CA ILE A 414 11.13 -3.35 4.41
C ILE A 414 10.68 -4.80 4.49
N LYS A 415 11.63 -5.74 4.39
CA LYS A 415 11.35 -7.18 4.45
C LYS A 415 10.75 -7.56 5.79
N GLU A 416 11.26 -7.02 6.90
CA GLU A 416 10.71 -7.26 8.23
C GLU A 416 9.26 -6.77 8.35
N ALA A 417 9.00 -5.51 7.95
CA ALA A 417 7.65 -4.96 7.96
C ALA A 417 6.68 -5.73 7.06
N SER A 418 7.13 -6.09 5.85
CA SER A 418 6.38 -6.86 4.87
C SER A 418 6.02 -8.25 5.39
N ASN A 419 7.00 -8.98 5.96
CA ASN A 419 6.78 -10.29 6.58
C ASN A 419 5.78 -10.20 7.74
N GLN A 420 5.88 -9.19 8.59
CA GLN A 420 4.97 -9.00 9.71
C GLN A 420 3.54 -8.69 9.24
N LYS A 421 3.38 -7.90 8.17
CA LYS A 421 2.07 -7.67 7.52
C LYS A 421 1.52 -8.96 6.92
N PHE A 422 2.32 -9.71 6.16
CA PHE A 422 1.92 -11.01 5.62
C PHE A 422 1.46 -11.97 6.70
N LYS A 423 2.19 -12.06 7.82
CA LYS A 423 1.80 -12.86 8.99
C LYS A 423 0.45 -12.42 9.57
N ASN A 424 0.19 -11.12 9.64
CA ASN A 424 -1.08 -10.58 10.13
C ASN A 424 -2.25 -10.85 9.17
N ILE A 425 -2.02 -10.78 7.86
CA ILE A 425 -3.02 -11.12 6.82
C ILE A 425 -3.32 -12.62 6.82
N ALA A 426 -2.26 -13.43 6.86
CA ALA A 426 -2.31 -14.89 6.93
C ALA A 426 -3.11 -15.38 8.14
N SER A 427 -2.89 -14.73 9.29
CA SER A 427 -3.57 -15.04 10.55
C SER A 427 -4.99 -14.49 10.67
N GLY A 428 -5.46 -13.69 9.72
CA GLY A 428 -6.74 -13.00 9.79
C GLY A 428 -6.78 -11.83 10.78
N LYS A 429 -5.65 -11.44 11.39
CA LYS A 429 -5.53 -10.21 12.20
C LYS A 429 -5.75 -8.97 11.34
N GLU A 430 -5.26 -8.99 10.11
CA GLU A 430 -5.52 -7.97 9.09
C GLU A 430 -6.43 -8.52 7.99
N VAL A 431 -7.43 -7.75 7.62
CA VAL A 431 -8.49 -8.19 6.71
C VAL A 431 -8.32 -7.56 5.34
N ILE A 432 -8.22 -8.42 4.31
CA ILE A 432 -8.34 -8.08 2.91
C ILE A 432 -9.71 -8.59 2.44
N LEU A 433 -10.69 -7.68 2.46
CA LEU A 433 -12.07 -7.96 2.05
C LEU A 433 -12.12 -8.57 0.64
N GLY A 434 -12.90 -9.64 0.48
CA GLY A 434 -13.05 -10.38 -0.77
C GLY A 434 -11.94 -11.41 -1.02
N THR A 435 -10.86 -11.37 -0.22
CA THR A 435 -9.68 -12.23 -0.37
C THR A 435 -9.54 -13.20 0.82
N ASN A 436 -9.07 -12.72 1.98
CA ASN A 436 -8.90 -13.57 3.17
C ASN A 436 -10.13 -13.57 4.08
N LYS A 437 -11.12 -12.71 3.81
CA LYS A 437 -12.39 -12.63 4.53
C LYS A 437 -13.52 -12.25 3.60
N TYR A 438 -14.69 -12.87 3.82
CA TYR A 438 -15.91 -12.66 3.03
C TYR A 438 -15.68 -12.80 1.51
N PRO A 439 -15.13 -13.93 1.03
CA PRO A 439 -14.87 -14.13 -0.39
C PRO A 439 -16.18 -14.26 -1.17
N ASN A 440 -16.21 -13.74 -2.40
CA ASN A 440 -17.33 -13.97 -3.31
C ASN A 440 -17.31 -15.41 -3.83
N THR A 441 -18.24 -16.23 -3.35
CA THR A 441 -18.34 -17.66 -3.73
C THR A 441 -18.79 -17.88 -5.17
N ASN A 442 -19.39 -16.86 -5.80
CA ASN A 442 -19.87 -16.89 -7.19
C ASN A 442 -18.94 -16.12 -8.15
N GLU A 443 -17.75 -15.75 -7.69
CA GLU A 443 -16.76 -15.08 -8.53
C GLU A 443 -16.44 -15.90 -9.78
N LYS A 444 -16.37 -15.23 -10.93
CA LYS A 444 -15.98 -15.81 -12.21
C LYS A 444 -14.69 -15.14 -12.66
N HIS A 445 -13.69 -15.94 -12.97
CA HIS A 445 -12.43 -15.45 -13.53
C HIS A 445 -12.58 -15.31 -15.05
N ASP A 446 -12.53 -14.07 -15.56
CA ASP A 446 -12.52 -13.74 -16.99
C ASP A 446 -11.11 -13.85 -17.62
N TYR A 447 -10.12 -14.23 -16.81
CA TYR A 447 -8.72 -14.44 -17.20
C TYR A 447 -8.29 -15.92 -17.07
N ASN A 448 -7.12 -16.24 -17.63
CA ASN A 448 -6.47 -17.54 -17.47
C ASN A 448 -5.56 -17.53 -16.22
N PRO A 449 -5.90 -18.27 -15.14
CA PRO A 449 -5.12 -18.34 -13.91
C PRO A 449 -3.67 -18.78 -14.12
N GLU A 450 -3.45 -19.76 -15.01
CA GLU A 450 -2.10 -20.29 -15.28
C GLU A 450 -1.24 -19.24 -15.98
N ALA A 451 -1.79 -18.57 -16.99
CA ALA A 451 -1.09 -17.50 -17.70
C ALA A 451 -0.82 -16.30 -16.78
N LEU A 452 -1.76 -15.97 -15.88
CA LEU A 452 -1.59 -14.90 -14.90
C LEU A 452 -0.46 -15.23 -13.91
N MET A 453 -0.46 -16.42 -13.31
CA MET A 453 0.58 -16.83 -12.36
C MET A 453 1.98 -16.88 -13.00
N GLN A 454 2.07 -17.19 -14.29
CA GLN A 454 3.33 -17.21 -15.05
C GLN A 454 3.71 -15.83 -15.59
N SER A 455 2.82 -14.84 -15.51
CA SER A 455 3.09 -13.49 -16.00
C SER A 455 4.15 -12.80 -15.16
N ARG A 456 5.06 -12.08 -15.83
CA ARG A 456 6.03 -11.21 -15.16
C ARG A 456 5.36 -10.02 -14.46
N ASP A 457 4.17 -9.63 -14.91
CA ASP A 457 3.40 -8.54 -14.34
C ASP A 457 2.59 -8.96 -13.10
N PHE A 458 2.53 -10.26 -12.79
CA PHE A 458 1.85 -10.72 -11.58
C PHE A 458 2.71 -10.43 -10.35
N ASP A 459 2.42 -9.29 -9.74
CA ASP A 459 3.17 -8.78 -8.60
C ASP A 459 3.00 -9.68 -7.37
N ASN A 460 4.09 -10.38 -7.03
CA ASN A 460 4.18 -11.30 -5.90
C ASN A 460 4.47 -10.63 -4.57
N THR A 461 4.66 -9.32 -4.57
CA THR A 461 4.87 -8.56 -3.36
C THR A 461 3.52 -8.21 -2.72
N ARG A 462 2.41 -8.07 -3.46
CA ARG A 462 1.13 -7.60 -2.91
C ARG A 462 0.60 -8.38 -1.71
N ALA A 463 -0.12 -7.67 -0.84
CA ALA A 463 -0.74 -8.19 0.38
C ALA A 463 -1.64 -9.42 0.14
N ALA A 464 -2.38 -9.40 -0.98
CA ALA A 464 -3.32 -10.47 -1.34
C ALA A 464 -2.65 -11.71 -1.96
N TYR A 465 -1.39 -11.62 -2.37
CA TYR A 465 -0.71 -12.66 -3.16
C TYR A 465 -0.80 -14.08 -2.56
N PRO A 466 -0.58 -14.31 -1.25
CA PRO A 466 -0.65 -15.66 -0.67
C PRO A 466 -2.02 -16.35 -0.89
N TYR A 467 -3.11 -15.59 -0.75
CA TYR A 467 -4.47 -16.10 -0.95
C TYR A 467 -4.83 -16.22 -2.43
N GLU A 468 -4.39 -15.27 -3.25
CA GLU A 468 -4.60 -15.31 -4.69
C GLU A 468 -3.98 -16.55 -5.31
N VAL A 469 -2.72 -16.85 -5.00
CA VAL A 469 -2.01 -18.00 -5.56
C VAL A 469 -2.69 -19.32 -5.18
N MET A 470 -3.19 -19.45 -3.94
CA MET A 470 -4.02 -20.60 -3.56
C MET A 470 -5.32 -20.66 -4.35
N ARG A 471 -6.03 -19.53 -4.48
CA ARG A 471 -7.32 -19.48 -5.17
C ARG A 471 -7.18 -19.79 -6.67
N LEU A 472 -6.10 -19.31 -7.29
CA LEU A 472 -5.75 -19.62 -8.68
C LEU A 472 -5.38 -21.09 -8.84
N ALA A 473 -4.64 -21.68 -7.89
CA ALA A 473 -4.34 -23.12 -7.90
C ALA A 473 -5.59 -23.99 -7.74
N THR A 474 -6.54 -23.62 -6.87
CA THR A 474 -7.81 -24.34 -6.73
C THR A 474 -8.71 -24.18 -7.95
N GLU A 475 -8.68 -23.02 -8.62
CA GLU A 475 -9.36 -22.79 -9.89
C GLU A 475 -8.75 -23.64 -11.02
N MET A 476 -7.43 -23.76 -11.11
CA MET A 476 -6.77 -24.69 -12.03
C MET A 476 -7.17 -26.15 -11.77
N HIS A 477 -7.23 -26.55 -10.50
CA HIS A 477 -7.74 -27.87 -10.11
C HIS A 477 -9.19 -28.08 -10.54
N LEU A 478 -10.07 -27.09 -10.33
CA LEU A 478 -11.46 -27.12 -10.77
C LEU A 478 -11.56 -27.31 -12.28
N ARG A 479 -10.78 -26.56 -13.08
CA ARG A 479 -10.76 -26.70 -14.55
C ARG A 479 -10.28 -28.09 -14.99
N LYS A 480 -9.27 -28.65 -14.33
CA LYS A 480 -8.67 -29.96 -14.68
C LYS A 480 -9.51 -31.15 -14.23
N LYS A 481 -10.13 -31.09 -13.05
CA LYS A 481 -10.84 -32.20 -12.41
C LYS A 481 -12.36 -32.05 -12.43
N GLN A 482 -12.88 -30.91 -12.89
CA GLN A 482 -14.31 -30.58 -12.93
C GLN A 482 -14.99 -30.64 -11.56
N ARG A 483 -14.21 -30.49 -10.48
CA ARG A 483 -14.68 -30.40 -9.09
C ARG A 483 -13.69 -29.58 -8.27
N ARG A 484 -14.18 -28.86 -7.26
CA ARG A 484 -13.32 -28.15 -6.32
C ARG A 484 -12.61 -29.14 -5.38
N PRO A 485 -11.40 -28.83 -4.92
CA PRO A 485 -10.75 -29.66 -3.91
C PRO A 485 -11.51 -29.55 -2.58
N LEU A 486 -11.51 -30.64 -1.82
CA LEU A 486 -12.21 -30.77 -0.54
C LEU A 486 -11.21 -30.58 0.62
N ALA A 487 -11.54 -29.66 1.52
CA ALA A 487 -10.90 -29.50 2.82
C ALA A 487 -11.87 -29.94 3.92
N VAL A 488 -11.46 -30.91 4.74
CA VAL A 488 -12.27 -31.42 5.85
C VAL A 488 -11.72 -30.88 7.16
N VAL A 489 -12.55 -30.15 7.90
CA VAL A 489 -12.22 -29.66 9.24
C VAL A 489 -12.82 -30.60 10.26
N VAL A 490 -11.99 -31.32 10.99
CA VAL A 490 -12.41 -32.19 12.10
C VAL A 490 -12.42 -31.36 13.37
N HIS A 491 -13.60 -31.22 13.95
CA HIS A 491 -13.84 -30.53 15.21
C HIS A 491 -14.03 -31.59 16.30
N MET A 492 -13.02 -31.77 17.14
CA MET A 492 -13.01 -32.76 18.20
C MET A 492 -13.26 -32.12 19.57
N GLY A 493 -14.28 -32.61 20.28
CA GLY A 493 -14.60 -32.14 21.63
C GLY A 493 -15.56 -30.94 21.68
N PRO A 494 -16.00 -30.56 22.90
CA PRO A 494 -17.07 -29.58 23.10
C PRO A 494 -16.59 -28.16 23.44
N ALA A 495 -15.29 -27.92 23.61
CA ALA A 495 -14.79 -26.67 24.13
C ALA A 495 -14.84 -25.53 23.07
N ILE A 496 -14.88 -24.30 23.58
CA ILE A 496 -15.09 -23.09 22.78
C ILE A 496 -13.87 -22.84 21.88
N GLN A 497 -12.67 -23.20 22.35
CA GLN A 497 -11.43 -22.95 21.64
C GLN A 497 -11.35 -23.75 20.34
N GLU A 498 -11.71 -25.03 20.38
CA GLU A 498 -11.75 -25.92 19.22
C GLU A 498 -12.81 -25.43 18.21
N HIS A 499 -13.92 -24.88 18.70
CA HIS A 499 -14.91 -24.26 17.84
C HIS A 499 -14.35 -23.03 17.10
N ILE A 500 -13.57 -22.20 17.79
CA ILE A 500 -12.88 -21.05 17.19
C ILE A 500 -11.86 -21.54 16.15
N HIS A 501 -11.02 -22.51 16.49
CA HIS A 501 -10.01 -23.08 15.60
C HIS A 501 -10.63 -23.72 14.35
N ALA A 502 -11.70 -24.49 14.51
CA ALA A 502 -12.42 -25.08 13.40
C ALA A 502 -13.07 -24.02 12.50
N SER A 503 -13.62 -22.96 13.09
CA SER A 503 -14.24 -21.87 12.34
C SER A 503 -13.20 -21.10 11.53
N PHE A 504 -12.05 -20.80 12.14
CA PHE A 504 -10.90 -20.16 11.48
C PHE A 504 -10.38 -21.01 10.32
N ALA A 505 -10.12 -22.30 10.55
CA ALA A 505 -9.68 -23.23 9.52
C ALA A 505 -10.68 -23.30 8.35
N ARG A 506 -11.97 -23.41 8.65
CA ARG A 506 -13.02 -23.44 7.63
C ARG A 506 -12.99 -22.15 6.80
N GLU A 507 -12.88 -21.00 7.43
CA GLU A 507 -12.81 -19.71 6.73
C GLU A 507 -11.58 -19.64 5.82
N PHE A 508 -10.39 -19.98 6.33
CA PHE A 508 -9.15 -20.01 5.56
C PHE A 508 -9.28 -20.83 4.27
N PHE A 509 -9.74 -22.08 4.37
CA PHE A 509 -9.89 -22.94 3.19
C PHE A 509 -11.02 -22.51 2.26
N THR A 510 -12.10 -21.92 2.80
CA THR A 510 -13.17 -21.33 2.00
C THR A 510 -12.65 -20.15 1.17
N CYS A 511 -11.83 -19.28 1.77
CA CYS A 511 -11.14 -18.18 1.10
C CYS A 511 -10.17 -18.68 0.02
N SER A 512 -9.48 -19.79 0.27
CA SER A 512 -8.56 -20.42 -0.69
C SER A 512 -9.22 -21.20 -1.83
N GLY A 513 -10.55 -21.35 -1.84
CA GLY A 513 -11.30 -21.94 -2.97
C GLY A 513 -11.67 -23.41 -2.84
N PHE A 514 -11.49 -23.97 -1.65
CA PHE A 514 -11.90 -25.32 -1.33
C PHE A 514 -13.40 -25.40 -1.06
N THR A 515 -14.00 -26.54 -1.39
CA THR A 515 -15.23 -26.96 -0.73
C THR A 515 -14.84 -27.39 0.69
N THR A 516 -15.49 -26.83 1.71
CA THR A 516 -15.21 -27.17 3.10
C THR A 516 -16.31 -28.00 3.72
N GLN A 517 -15.94 -29.04 4.46
CA GLN A 517 -16.86 -29.83 5.27
C GLN A 517 -16.37 -29.87 6.71
N VAL A 518 -17.27 -29.65 7.68
CA VAL A 518 -16.94 -29.80 9.11
C VAL A 518 -17.47 -31.13 9.61
N VAL A 519 -16.62 -31.94 10.22
CA VAL A 519 -16.98 -33.21 10.86
C VAL A 519 -16.79 -33.05 12.36
N LYS A 520 -17.85 -33.27 13.14
CA LYS A 520 -17.81 -33.20 14.60
C LYS A 520 -17.67 -34.61 15.18
N VAL A 521 -16.66 -34.82 16.02
CA VAL A 521 -16.32 -36.12 16.59
C VAL A 521 -15.89 -35.97 18.05
N ASN A 522 -15.83 -37.08 18.78
CA ASN A 522 -15.30 -37.09 20.15
C ASN A 522 -14.00 -37.89 20.29
N THR A 523 -13.65 -38.73 19.31
CA THR A 523 -12.46 -39.59 19.37
C THR A 523 -11.70 -39.62 18.04
N VAL A 524 -10.41 -39.95 18.09
CA VAL A 524 -9.54 -40.10 16.92
C VAL A 524 -10.04 -41.18 15.96
N ASN A 525 -10.56 -42.29 16.50
CA ASN A 525 -11.11 -43.39 15.69
C ASN A 525 -12.38 -42.98 14.93
N GLU A 526 -13.27 -42.20 15.55
CA GLU A 526 -14.43 -41.62 14.88
C GLU A 526 -14.01 -40.63 13.78
N ALA A 527 -12.98 -39.82 14.04
CA ALA A 527 -12.40 -38.92 13.04
C ALA A 527 -11.92 -39.71 11.81
N LEU A 528 -11.10 -40.74 12.04
CA LEU A 528 -10.54 -41.56 10.96
C LEU A 528 -11.65 -42.24 10.16
N ALA A 529 -12.63 -42.84 10.83
CA ALA A 529 -13.76 -43.50 10.16
C ALA A 529 -14.61 -42.52 9.31
N SER A 530 -14.76 -41.27 9.78
CA SER A 530 -15.57 -40.26 9.09
C SER A 530 -14.85 -39.62 7.90
N VAL A 531 -13.52 -39.48 7.97
CA VAL A 531 -12.73 -38.77 6.95
C VAL A 531 -12.17 -39.72 5.89
N LYS A 532 -11.83 -40.97 6.23
CA LYS A 532 -11.29 -41.96 5.29
C LYS A 532 -12.14 -42.22 4.02
N PRO A 533 -13.49 -42.20 4.04
CA PRO A 533 -14.26 -42.35 2.80
C PRO A 533 -14.33 -41.08 1.95
N LEU A 534 -13.86 -39.94 2.47
CA LEU A 534 -13.88 -38.66 1.76
C LEU A 534 -12.60 -38.53 0.92
N ASP A 535 -12.77 -38.12 -0.33
CA ASP A 535 -11.65 -37.78 -1.23
C ASP A 535 -11.15 -36.36 -0.93
N ALA A 536 -10.71 -36.16 0.31
CA ALA A 536 -10.18 -34.90 0.81
C ALA A 536 -8.75 -34.68 0.32
N GLN A 537 -8.43 -33.45 -0.08
CA GLN A 537 -7.05 -33.05 -0.38
C GLN A 537 -6.37 -32.48 0.86
N VAL A 538 -7.16 -31.92 1.79
CA VAL A 538 -6.67 -31.35 3.04
C VAL A 538 -7.57 -31.79 4.20
N ILE A 539 -6.96 -32.14 5.32
CA ILE A 539 -7.64 -32.43 6.58
C ILE A 539 -7.05 -31.52 7.64
N VAL A 540 -7.93 -30.77 8.31
CA VAL A 540 -7.55 -29.81 9.35
C VAL A 540 -8.14 -30.24 10.68
N MET A 541 -7.34 -30.20 11.73
CA MET A 541 -7.69 -30.72 13.04
C MET A 541 -7.84 -29.62 14.06
N ALA A 542 -9.04 -29.42 14.57
CA ALA A 542 -9.31 -28.58 15.71
C ALA A 542 -9.63 -29.49 16.91
N THR A 543 -8.65 -29.69 17.78
CA THR A 543 -8.67 -30.68 18.85
C THR A 543 -8.04 -30.12 20.13
N PRO A 544 -8.38 -30.64 21.31
CA PRO A 544 -7.68 -30.31 22.54
C PRO A 544 -6.21 -30.74 22.50
N GLU A 545 -5.36 -30.00 23.21
CA GLU A 545 -3.91 -30.24 23.31
C GLU A 545 -3.57 -31.66 23.78
N GLN A 546 -4.34 -32.22 24.73
CA GLN A 546 -4.09 -33.57 25.26
C GLN A 546 -4.21 -34.66 24.20
N ALA A 547 -4.91 -34.40 23.10
CA ALA A 547 -5.12 -35.36 22.03
C ALA A 547 -4.16 -35.14 20.84
N PHE A 548 -3.23 -34.18 20.90
CA PHE A 548 -2.31 -33.91 19.79
C PHE A 548 -1.44 -35.12 19.42
N SER A 549 -0.80 -35.76 20.41
CA SER A 549 0.09 -36.90 20.17
C SER A 549 -0.67 -38.15 19.73
N ASP A 550 -1.77 -38.51 20.42
CA ASP A 550 -2.63 -39.63 20.04
C ASP A 550 -3.16 -39.46 18.61
N PHE A 551 -3.54 -38.23 18.25
CA PHE A 551 -3.99 -37.92 16.91
C PHE A 551 -2.85 -38.02 15.88
N ALA A 552 -1.69 -37.40 16.15
CA ALA A 552 -0.56 -37.44 15.22
C ALA A 552 -0.17 -38.89 14.92
N ASP A 553 -0.06 -39.72 15.96
CA ASP A 553 0.37 -41.10 15.81
C ASP A 553 -0.68 -42.01 15.16
N GLU A 554 -1.93 -42.03 15.64
CA GLU A 554 -2.93 -42.98 15.14
C GLU A 554 -3.57 -42.53 13.82
N PHE A 555 -3.92 -41.24 13.72
CA PHE A 555 -4.63 -40.73 12.55
C PHE A 555 -3.71 -40.59 11.34
N ALA A 556 -2.50 -40.05 11.50
CA ALA A 556 -1.60 -39.84 10.37
C ALA A 556 -1.15 -41.17 9.75
N ARG A 557 -0.86 -42.18 10.58
CA ARG A 557 -0.61 -43.56 10.12
C ARG A 557 -1.84 -44.09 9.37
N GLY A 558 -3.02 -44.04 9.98
CA GLY A 558 -4.25 -44.56 9.40
C GLY A 558 -4.65 -43.94 8.05
N MET A 559 -4.27 -42.68 7.80
CA MET A 559 -4.49 -41.98 6.54
C MET A 559 -3.41 -42.24 5.48
N ARG A 560 -2.16 -42.54 5.90
CA ARG A 560 -1.02 -42.76 4.99
C ARG A 560 -0.79 -44.23 4.64
N ASP A 561 -1.40 -45.18 5.37
CA ASP A 561 -1.24 -46.64 5.17
C ASP A 561 -1.57 -47.17 3.76
N GLN A 562 -2.26 -46.40 2.91
CA GLN A 562 -2.73 -46.86 1.58
C GLN A 562 -2.32 -45.96 0.40
N HIS A 563 -1.62 -44.84 0.62
CA HIS A 563 -1.29 -43.87 -0.44
C HIS A 563 0.15 -43.37 -0.36
N LYS A 564 0.86 -43.31 -1.51
CA LYS A 564 2.22 -42.72 -1.59
C LYS A 564 2.24 -41.22 -1.27
N GLN A 565 1.14 -40.51 -1.51
CA GLN A 565 0.90 -39.14 -1.06
C GLN A 565 -0.58 -39.03 -0.63
N GLY A 566 -0.83 -38.98 0.68
CA GLY A 566 -2.17 -38.76 1.25
C GLY A 566 -2.56 -37.27 1.29
N PRO A 567 -3.73 -36.92 1.87
CA PRO A 567 -4.12 -35.53 2.09
C PRO A 567 -3.09 -34.78 2.93
N ALA A 568 -3.01 -33.47 2.75
CA ALA A 568 -2.25 -32.63 3.68
C ALA A 568 -2.93 -32.64 5.06
N LEU A 569 -2.17 -33.00 6.10
CA LEU A 569 -2.65 -33.04 7.48
C LEU A 569 -2.20 -31.77 8.20
N ILE A 570 -3.15 -30.97 8.66
CA ILE A 570 -2.89 -29.68 9.31
C ILE A 570 -3.53 -29.67 10.70
N LEU A 571 -2.80 -29.20 11.71
CA LEU A 571 -3.36 -28.94 13.04
C LEU A 571 -3.76 -27.47 13.13
N ALA A 572 -5.01 -27.17 13.49
CA ALA A 572 -5.50 -25.82 13.69
C ALA A 572 -5.18 -25.30 15.09
N ASP A 573 -3.90 -25.26 15.45
CA ASP A 573 -3.41 -24.75 16.73
C ASP A 573 -1.93 -24.36 16.63
N ASP A 574 -1.40 -23.59 17.59
CA ASP A 574 0.05 -23.40 17.77
C ASP A 574 0.55 -24.39 18.84
N PRO A 575 1.12 -25.54 18.46
CA PRO A 575 1.59 -26.51 19.44
C PRO A 575 2.90 -26.09 20.11
N LEU A 576 3.37 -24.86 19.87
CA LEU A 576 4.54 -24.24 20.49
C LEU A 576 5.77 -25.16 20.43
N HIS A 577 6.11 -25.80 21.55
CA HIS A 577 7.29 -26.67 21.71
C HIS A 577 7.11 -28.07 21.10
N LEU A 578 5.89 -28.49 20.76
CA LEU A 578 5.59 -29.82 20.19
C LEU A 578 5.64 -29.86 18.66
N LYS A 579 5.99 -28.76 17.97
CA LYS A 579 6.00 -28.66 16.50
C LYS A 579 6.82 -29.75 15.81
N ASP A 580 8.05 -29.96 16.27
CA ASP A 580 8.97 -30.90 15.64
C ASP A 580 8.53 -32.36 15.83
N GLU A 581 8.01 -32.68 17.03
CA GLU A 581 7.45 -33.99 17.34
C GLU A 581 6.23 -34.29 16.47
N LEU A 582 5.28 -33.35 16.39
CA LEU A 582 4.06 -33.53 15.59
C LEU A 582 4.35 -33.61 14.09
N ARG A 583 5.35 -32.88 13.58
CA ARG A 583 5.84 -33.02 12.20
C ARG A 583 6.46 -34.39 11.95
N ALA A 584 7.28 -34.89 12.88
CA ALA A 584 7.87 -36.23 12.78
C ALA A 584 6.79 -37.34 12.79
N ASN A 585 5.70 -37.10 13.50
CA ASN A 585 4.56 -38.03 13.61
C ASN A 585 3.53 -37.86 12.49
N GLY A 586 3.76 -36.99 11.51
CA GLY A 586 3.04 -37.00 10.24
C GLY A 586 2.08 -35.84 9.98
N PHE A 587 2.01 -34.83 10.86
CA PHE A 587 1.44 -33.54 10.50
C PHE A 587 2.33 -32.84 9.47
N ASP A 588 1.70 -32.23 8.47
CA ASP A 588 2.41 -31.45 7.46
C ASP A 588 2.62 -30.02 7.97
N GLU A 589 1.57 -29.34 8.47
CA GLU A 589 1.67 -27.96 8.97
C GLU A 589 0.70 -27.61 10.11
N PHE A 590 0.82 -26.37 10.62
CA PHE A 590 0.03 -25.81 11.72
C PHE A 590 -0.65 -24.51 11.30
N LEU A 591 -1.96 -24.39 11.52
CA LEU A 591 -2.79 -23.25 11.13
C LEU A 591 -3.36 -22.55 12.37
N PHE A 592 -2.84 -21.39 12.71
CA PHE A 592 -3.28 -20.63 13.87
C PHE A 592 -3.16 -19.13 13.62
N GLN A 593 -3.72 -18.33 14.51
CA GLN A 593 -3.57 -16.88 14.46
C GLN A 593 -2.10 -16.50 14.69
N GLY A 594 -1.38 -16.23 13.61
CA GLY A 594 0.01 -15.79 13.60
C GLY A 594 0.93 -16.75 12.86
N CYS A 595 0.42 -17.85 12.28
CA CYS A 595 1.22 -18.79 11.51
C CYS A 595 1.69 -18.19 10.16
N ASP A 596 2.84 -18.67 9.68
CA ASP A 596 3.28 -18.41 8.31
C ASP A 596 2.53 -19.34 7.36
N THR A 597 1.69 -18.77 6.49
CA THR A 597 0.90 -19.55 5.54
C THR A 597 1.69 -19.96 4.31
N LYS A 598 2.90 -19.44 4.08
CA LYS A 598 3.70 -19.76 2.89
C LYS A 598 4.03 -21.25 2.79
N GLU A 599 4.41 -21.88 3.89
CA GLU A 599 4.68 -23.32 3.94
C GLU A 599 3.40 -24.12 3.68
N ILE A 600 2.28 -23.71 4.30
CA ILE A 600 0.95 -24.30 4.11
C ILE A 600 0.54 -24.25 2.63
N ILE A 601 0.66 -23.07 2.00
CA ILE A 601 0.35 -22.84 0.58
C ILE A 601 1.18 -23.76 -0.30
N THR A 602 2.49 -23.80 -0.09
CA THR A 602 3.42 -24.61 -0.89
C THR A 602 3.03 -26.09 -0.84
N ARG A 603 2.81 -26.64 0.35
CA ARG A 603 2.42 -28.05 0.51
C ARG A 603 1.06 -28.36 -0.12
N ILE A 604 0.11 -27.43 -0.02
CA ILE A 604 -1.20 -27.60 -0.64
C ILE A 604 -1.07 -27.62 -2.16
N GLN A 605 -0.27 -26.72 -2.76
CA GLN A 605 -0.07 -26.68 -4.20
C GLN A 605 0.53 -27.99 -4.74
N GLU A 606 1.54 -28.53 -4.06
CA GLU A 606 2.11 -29.85 -4.40
C GLU A 606 1.04 -30.95 -4.42
N ARG A 607 0.09 -30.92 -3.48
CA ARG A 607 -1.01 -31.88 -3.40
C ARG A 607 -2.09 -31.66 -4.46
N LEU A 608 -2.32 -30.42 -4.88
CA LEU A 608 -3.24 -30.10 -5.96
C LEU A 608 -2.66 -30.40 -7.35
N GLY A 609 -1.34 -30.58 -7.45
CA GLY A 609 -0.60 -30.77 -8.69
C GLY A 609 -0.60 -29.50 -9.55
N ALA A 610 -0.52 -28.35 -8.88
CA ALA A 610 -0.50 -27.00 -9.43
C ALA A 610 0.91 -26.43 -9.48
#